data_AF-A0A6P9AAK6-F1
#
_entry.id   AF-A0A6P9AAK6-F1
#
_cell.length_a   1.000
_cell.length_b   1.000
_cell.length_c   1.000
_cell.angle_alpha   90.00
_cell.angle_beta   90.00
_cell.angle_gamma   90.00
#
_symmetry.space_group_name_H-M   'P 1'
#
loop_
_entity.id
_entity.type
_entity.pdbx_description
1 polymer ?
#
loop_
_entity_poly.entity_id
_entity_poly.type
_entity_poly.pdbx_seq_one_letter_code
_entity_poly.pdbx_strand_id
1 'polypeptide(L)'
;MFILFRYLCSVNYDYFNYFGDRDHNIVAEHRRRVNHQVHERFRIRDNNDPLNMSVPMFEQLYRMPQHAVVDLCNILRPFVPQRSSPQQIPLFRKVLITLSFLATGSYQRMLGRSIDSAVSQTTGVSRCLREIVTALNHEQILNRFIRFPLTREERAPIIQRNEQLGLPRVLGLIDGFLLRLSYLPHNLERRSFYSRKGFLALNAQLVSPFLAIIHKLLKWFE
;
A
#
# COMPACT_ATOMS: atom_id res chain seq x y z
N MET A 1 -23.24 -14.27 -10.18
CA MET A 1 -23.37 -13.39 -8.99
C MET A 1 -23.28 -11.89 -9.29
N PHE A 2 -22.83 -11.44 -10.47
CA PHE A 2 -22.81 -10.01 -10.85
C PHE A 2 -23.99 -9.54 -11.73
N ILE A 3 -24.81 -10.45 -12.26
CA ILE A 3 -25.97 -10.10 -13.10
C ILE A 3 -27.22 -9.80 -12.25
N LEU A 4 -27.38 -10.44 -11.08
CA LEU A 4 -28.50 -10.16 -10.16
C LEU A 4 -28.46 -8.76 -9.53
N PHE A 5 -27.26 -8.15 -9.39
CA PHE A 5 -27.13 -6.82 -8.78
C PHE A 5 -27.59 -5.70 -9.72
N ARG A 6 -27.50 -5.91 -11.05
CA ARG A 6 -27.99 -4.94 -12.04
C ARG A 6 -29.51 -4.99 -12.20
N TYR A 7 -30.11 -6.17 -12.02
CA TYR A 7 -31.57 -6.33 -12.02
C TYR A 7 -32.22 -5.69 -10.79
N LEU A 8 -31.62 -5.83 -9.61
CA LEU A 8 -32.10 -5.17 -8.38
C LEU A 8 -31.98 -3.64 -8.40
N CYS A 9 -31.02 -3.08 -9.15
CA CYS A 9 -30.91 -1.63 -9.35
C CYS A 9 -31.78 -1.07 -10.50
N SER A 10 -32.42 -1.91 -11.31
CA SER A 10 -33.36 -1.50 -12.37
C SER A 10 -34.82 -1.54 -11.91
N VAL A 11 -35.10 -2.16 -10.76
CA VAL A 11 -36.41 -2.04 -10.11
C VAL A 11 -36.42 -0.67 -9.45
N ASN A 12 -37.23 0.24 -9.98
CA ASN A 12 -37.62 1.48 -9.29
C ASN A 12 -38.31 1.08 -7.98
N TYR A 13 -37.52 0.83 -6.94
CA TYR A 13 -38.02 0.90 -5.60
C TYR A 13 -38.25 2.38 -5.34
N ASP A 14 -39.50 2.80 -5.47
CA ASP A 14 -40.02 3.99 -4.82
C ASP A 14 -39.90 3.81 -3.30
N TYR A 15 -38.66 3.83 -2.80
CA TYR A 15 -38.31 3.76 -1.39
C TYR A 15 -38.88 4.97 -0.61
N PHE A 16 -39.33 6.00 -1.34
CA PHE A 16 -39.95 7.22 -0.83
C PHE A 16 -41.46 7.11 -0.61
N ASN A 17 -42.15 6.11 -1.20
CA ASN A 17 -43.61 5.99 -1.08
C ASN A 17 -44.08 5.23 0.19
N TYR A 18 -43.16 4.73 1.01
CA TYR A 18 -43.50 4.04 2.28
C TYR A 18 -43.67 4.99 3.48
N PHE A 19 -43.44 6.29 3.28
CA PHE A 19 -43.48 7.32 4.33
C PHE A 19 -44.51 8.43 4.02
N GLY A 20 -45.65 8.04 3.48
CA GLY A 20 -46.70 8.97 3.00
C GLY A 20 -47.41 9.83 4.04
N ASP A 21 -46.82 10.11 5.21
CA ASP A 21 -47.47 10.97 6.21
C ASP A 21 -46.55 11.62 7.26
N ARG A 22 -45.27 11.88 6.93
CA ARG A 22 -44.42 12.69 7.84
C ARG A 22 -43.66 13.77 7.10
N ASP A 23 -43.73 15.00 7.63
CA ASP A 23 -42.83 16.13 7.39
C ASP A 23 -41.39 15.82 7.87
N HIS A 24 -40.84 14.68 7.48
CA HIS A 24 -39.47 14.28 7.77
C HIS A 24 -38.70 14.35 6.47
N ASN A 25 -37.91 15.40 6.32
CA ASN A 25 -36.98 15.51 5.21
C ASN A 25 -35.87 14.45 5.37
N ILE A 26 -36.14 13.24 4.88
CA ILE A 26 -35.27 12.05 4.95
C ILE A 26 -33.87 12.37 4.40
N VAL A 27 -33.78 13.24 3.39
CA VAL A 27 -32.51 13.71 2.80
C VAL A 27 -31.72 14.57 3.80
N ALA A 28 -32.39 15.48 4.51
CA ALA A 28 -31.77 16.29 5.55
C ALA A 28 -31.33 15.44 6.74
N GLU A 29 -32.12 14.45 7.14
CA GLU A 29 -31.76 13.53 8.23
C GLU A 29 -30.56 12.64 7.85
N HIS A 30 -30.55 12.08 6.64
CA HIS A 30 -29.41 11.32 6.14
C HIS A 30 -28.13 12.18 6.12
N ARG A 31 -28.24 13.43 5.65
CA ARG A 31 -27.12 14.39 5.66
C ARG A 31 -26.62 14.67 7.08
N ARG A 32 -27.52 14.83 8.06
CA ARG A 32 -27.16 15.02 9.49
C ARG A 32 -26.42 13.81 10.04
N ARG A 33 -26.89 12.60 9.76
CA ARG A 33 -26.24 11.34 10.19
C ARG A 33 -24.83 11.18 9.60
N VAL A 34 -24.67 11.46 8.31
CA VAL A 34 -23.36 11.43 7.65
C VAL A 34 -22.42 12.48 8.25
N ASN A 35 -22.89 13.71 8.45
CA ASN A 35 -22.10 14.77 9.06
C ASN A 35 -21.68 14.43 10.50
N HIS A 36 -22.58 13.84 11.29
CA HIS A 36 -22.28 13.38 12.65
C HIS A 36 -21.22 12.27 12.66
N GLN A 37 -21.32 11.28 11.78
CA GLN A 37 -20.29 10.23 11.65
C GLN A 37 -18.93 10.79 11.22
N VAL A 38 -18.92 11.77 10.31
CA VAL A 38 -17.70 12.45 9.88
C VAL A 38 -17.09 13.24 11.05
N HIS A 39 -17.90 13.91 11.87
CA HIS A 39 -17.46 14.65 13.05
C HIS A 39 -16.88 13.75 14.15
N GLU A 40 -17.55 12.63 14.48
CA GLU A 40 -17.02 11.67 15.45
C GLU A 40 -15.70 11.07 14.99
N ARG A 41 -15.57 10.75 13.70
CA ARG A 41 -14.30 10.31 13.11
C ARG A 41 -13.20 11.35 13.26
N PHE A 42 -13.49 12.64 13.09
CA PHE A 42 -12.51 13.70 13.35
C PHE A 42 -12.07 13.73 14.80
N ARG A 43 -13.02 13.66 15.74
CA ARG A 43 -12.73 13.66 17.16
C ARG A 43 -11.85 12.48 17.59
N ILE A 44 -12.14 11.27 17.08
CA ILE A 44 -11.32 10.08 17.33
C ILE A 44 -9.91 10.23 16.73
N ARG A 45 -9.78 10.80 15.52
CA ARG A 45 -8.48 11.04 14.89
C ARG A 45 -7.63 12.00 15.70
N ASP A 46 -8.19 13.13 16.11
CA ASP A 46 -7.43 14.22 16.73
C ASP A 46 -7.01 13.85 18.17
N ASN A 47 -7.74 12.95 18.84
CA ASN A 47 -7.40 12.45 20.18
C ASN A 47 -6.35 11.32 20.21
N ASN A 48 -5.99 10.71 19.07
CA ASN A 48 -5.10 9.53 19.03
C ASN A 48 -3.73 9.86 18.40
N ASP A 49 -2.79 10.47 19.11
CA ASP A 49 -1.45 10.73 18.53
C ASP A 49 -0.71 9.41 18.19
N PRO A 50 -0.37 9.14 16.92
CA PRO A 50 0.36 7.93 16.52
C PRO A 50 1.78 7.86 17.08
N LEU A 51 2.35 8.99 17.52
CA LEU A 51 3.70 9.04 18.07
C LEU A 51 3.77 8.63 19.55
N ASN A 52 2.62 8.54 20.23
CA ASN A 52 2.54 8.14 21.63
C ASN A 52 2.73 6.63 21.86
N MET A 53 2.94 5.83 20.81
CA MET A 53 3.24 4.41 20.94
C MET A 53 4.73 4.14 21.17
N SER A 54 5.06 2.99 21.77
CA SER A 54 6.45 2.58 21.96
C SER A 54 7.19 2.40 20.63
N VAL A 55 8.50 2.71 20.61
CA VAL A 55 9.35 2.59 19.41
C VAL A 55 9.30 1.19 18.78
N PRO A 56 9.40 0.07 19.54
CA PRO A 56 9.33 -1.26 18.94
C PRO A 56 7.98 -1.56 18.29
N MET A 57 6.88 -1.09 18.91
CA MET A 57 5.53 -1.25 18.35
C MET A 57 5.36 -0.44 17.07
N PHE A 58 5.91 0.78 17.03
CA PHE A 58 5.88 1.65 15.85
C PHE A 58 6.62 1.00 14.67
N GLU A 59 7.85 0.53 14.90
CA GLU A 59 8.65 -0.13 13.87
C GLU A 59 8.01 -1.45 13.40
N GLN A 60 7.40 -2.21 14.30
CA GLN A 60 6.68 -3.43 13.93
C GLN A 60 5.47 -3.12 13.03
N LEU A 61 4.75 -2.02 13.31
CA LEU A 61 3.54 -1.64 12.60
C LEU A 61 3.84 -1.01 11.24
N TYR A 62 4.81 -0.10 11.18
CA TYR A 62 5.10 0.70 9.99
C TYR A 62 6.36 0.28 9.22
N ARG A 63 7.14 -0.67 9.76
CA ARG A 63 8.43 -1.15 9.20
C ARG A 63 9.46 -0.03 8.97
N MET A 64 9.31 1.06 9.70
CA MET A 64 10.13 2.26 9.59
C MET A 64 10.17 2.97 10.95
N PRO A 65 11.33 3.51 11.39
CA PRO A 65 11.43 4.27 12.62
C PRO A 65 10.75 5.64 12.50
N GLN A 66 10.33 6.21 13.63
CA GLN A 66 9.56 7.46 13.68
C GLN A 66 10.26 8.64 12.99
N HIS A 67 11.57 8.82 13.22
CA HIS A 67 12.34 9.91 12.62
C HIS A 67 12.35 9.80 11.08
N ALA A 68 12.52 8.59 10.53
CA ALA A 68 12.50 8.37 9.09
C ALA A 68 11.12 8.65 8.47
N VAL A 69 10.03 8.41 9.21
CA VAL A 69 8.68 8.79 8.77
C VAL A 69 8.53 10.31 8.70
N VAL A 70 9.10 11.04 9.66
CA VAL A 70 9.10 12.51 9.65
C VAL A 70 9.90 13.05 8.45
N ASP A 71 11.09 12.50 8.21
CA ASP A 71 11.91 12.84 7.04
C ASP A 71 11.18 12.54 5.73
N LEU A 72 10.53 11.38 5.65
CA LEU A 72 9.70 11.01 4.50
C LEU A 72 8.56 12.02 4.28
N CYS A 73 7.91 12.49 5.35
CA CYS A 73 6.89 13.52 5.23
C CYS A 73 7.46 14.83 4.68
N ASN A 74 8.68 15.22 5.08
CA ASN A 74 9.33 16.42 4.55
C ASN A 74 9.68 16.27 3.06
N ILE A 75 10.16 15.10 2.65
CA ILE A 75 10.45 14.76 1.25
C ILE A 75 9.19 14.78 0.39
N LEU A 76 8.08 14.23 0.90
CA LEU A 76 6.82 14.10 0.15
C LEU A 76 5.98 15.38 0.13
N ARG A 77 6.18 16.31 1.08
CA ARG A 77 5.39 17.53 1.22
C ARG A 77 5.18 18.32 -0.09
N PRO A 78 6.19 18.55 -0.95
CA PRO A 78 5.98 19.28 -2.21
C PRO A 78 5.18 18.50 -3.26
N PHE A 79 5.06 17.17 -3.13
CA PHE A 79 4.45 16.29 -4.13
C PHE A 79 3.05 15.77 -3.74
N VAL A 80 2.57 16.11 -2.54
CA VAL A 80 1.25 15.70 -2.03
C VAL A 80 0.32 16.93 -1.95
N PRO A 81 -0.96 16.80 -2.34
CA PRO A 81 -1.93 17.89 -2.22
C PRO A 81 -2.00 18.43 -0.78
N GLN A 82 -1.83 19.75 -0.66
CA GLN A 82 -1.92 20.44 0.62
C GLN A 82 -3.34 20.43 1.15
N ARG A 83 -3.44 20.48 2.47
CA ARG A 83 -4.72 20.41 3.17
C ARG A 83 -5.51 21.71 2.94
N SER A 84 -6.67 21.62 2.29
CA SER A 84 -7.59 22.75 2.09
C SER A 84 -8.63 22.90 3.22
N SER A 85 -8.75 21.92 4.11
CA SER A 85 -9.71 21.93 5.23
C SER A 85 -9.25 21.09 6.42
N PRO A 86 -9.57 21.47 7.68
CA PRO A 86 -9.38 20.65 8.88
C PRO A 86 -10.03 19.24 8.81
N GLN A 87 -10.93 19.03 7.88
CA GLN A 87 -11.57 17.74 7.65
C GLN A 87 -10.69 16.79 6.82
N GLN A 88 -9.74 17.31 6.06
CA GLN A 88 -8.83 16.45 5.31
C GLN A 88 -7.77 15.80 6.22
N ILE A 89 -7.35 14.59 5.86
CA ILE A 89 -6.35 13.81 6.59
C ILE A 89 -4.99 14.51 6.48
N PRO A 90 -4.27 14.75 7.59
CA PRO A 90 -2.92 15.33 7.55
C PRO A 90 -1.91 14.45 6.81
N LEU A 91 -0.88 15.04 6.19
CA LEU A 91 0.16 14.30 5.45
C LEU A 91 0.78 13.17 6.27
N PHE A 92 1.15 13.46 7.52
CA PHE A 92 1.73 12.47 8.42
C PHE A 92 0.85 11.23 8.57
N ARG A 93 -0.46 11.41 8.71
CA ARG A 93 -1.44 10.31 8.77
C ARG A 93 -1.57 9.56 7.44
N LYS A 94 -1.59 10.28 6.31
CA LYS A 94 -1.61 9.64 4.98
C LYS A 94 -0.41 8.71 4.78
N VAL A 95 0.77 9.14 5.23
CA VAL A 95 2.00 8.35 5.20
C VAL A 95 1.88 7.12 6.10
N LEU A 96 1.44 7.26 7.36
CA LEU A 96 1.28 6.13 8.27
C LEU A 96 0.27 5.08 7.77
N ILE A 97 -0.88 5.53 7.25
CA ILE A 97 -1.89 4.63 6.64
C ILE A 97 -1.26 3.85 5.47
N THR A 98 -0.48 4.54 4.63
CA THR A 98 0.19 3.93 3.49
C THR A 98 1.25 2.92 3.94
N LEU A 99 2.09 3.27 4.90
CA LEU A 99 3.13 2.39 5.45
C LEU A 99 2.52 1.15 6.12
N SER A 100 1.47 1.33 6.94
CA SER A 100 0.74 0.23 7.59
C SER A 100 0.14 -0.72 6.55
N PHE A 101 -0.44 -0.19 5.47
CA PHE A 101 -0.95 -0.99 4.37
C PHE A 101 0.16 -1.76 3.64
N LEU A 102 1.26 -1.11 3.29
CA LEU A 102 2.40 -1.76 2.62
C LEU A 102 3.06 -2.84 3.50
N ALA A 103 3.13 -2.60 4.81
CA ALA A 103 3.69 -3.53 5.79
C ALA A 103 2.84 -4.78 6.02
N THR A 104 1.51 -4.66 5.91
CA THR A 104 0.57 -5.73 6.28
C THR A 104 -0.13 -6.38 5.10
N GLY A 105 -0.22 -5.70 3.96
CA GLY A 105 -0.89 -6.15 2.74
C GLY A 105 -2.40 -6.36 2.88
N SER A 106 -3.02 -5.92 3.98
CA SER A 106 -4.41 -6.24 4.31
C SER A 106 -5.18 -5.01 4.81
N TYR A 107 -6.20 -4.62 4.04
CA TYR A 107 -7.18 -3.62 4.47
C TYR A 107 -7.85 -4.02 5.80
N GLN A 108 -8.28 -5.27 5.93
CA GLN A 108 -9.01 -5.76 7.11
C GLN A 108 -8.15 -5.80 8.38
N ARG A 109 -6.86 -6.15 8.27
CA ARG A 109 -5.94 -6.19 9.41
C ARG A 109 -5.57 -4.80 9.92
N MET A 110 -5.54 -3.81 9.02
CA MET A 110 -5.41 -2.40 9.38
C MET A 110 -6.65 -1.88 10.12
N LEU A 111 -7.85 -2.32 9.71
CA LEU A 111 -9.13 -1.93 10.32
C LEU A 111 -9.34 -2.50 11.74
N GLY A 112 -8.76 -3.66 12.05
CA GLY A 112 -8.84 -4.29 13.37
C GLY A 112 -7.97 -3.64 14.46
N ARG A 113 -7.02 -2.78 14.07
CA ARG A 113 -6.17 -2.01 15.00
C ARG A 113 -6.72 -0.59 15.05
N SER A 114 -7.49 -0.29 16.09
CA SER A 114 -8.29 0.93 16.35
C SER A 114 -7.66 2.30 16.08
N ILE A 115 -6.36 2.38 15.78
CA ILE A 115 -5.57 3.60 15.53
C ILE A 115 -6.06 4.38 14.29
N ASP A 116 -6.63 3.69 13.29
CA ASP A 116 -7.09 4.28 12.02
C ASP A 116 -8.61 4.18 11.80
N SER A 117 -9.37 3.82 12.85
CA SER A 117 -10.84 3.66 12.81
C SER A 117 -11.61 4.93 12.38
N ALA A 118 -10.93 6.07 12.38
CA ALA A 118 -11.42 7.38 11.98
C ALA A 118 -11.42 7.65 10.46
N VAL A 119 -10.76 6.83 9.64
CA VAL A 119 -10.75 7.03 8.17
C VAL A 119 -11.91 6.24 7.53
N SER A 120 -12.60 6.80 6.53
CA SER A 120 -13.63 6.03 5.83
C SER A 120 -12.99 4.79 5.19
N GLN A 121 -13.50 3.62 5.59
CA GLN A 121 -12.73 2.37 5.67
C GLN A 121 -12.05 1.92 4.37
N THR A 122 -12.62 2.27 3.21
CA THR A 122 -12.09 1.85 1.91
C THR A 122 -11.67 3.05 1.06
N THR A 123 -12.51 4.08 0.99
CA THR A 123 -12.27 5.25 0.12
C THR A 123 -11.16 6.16 0.66
N GLY A 124 -11.12 6.39 1.97
CA GLY A 124 -10.09 7.23 2.58
C GLY A 124 -8.70 6.60 2.50
N VAL A 125 -8.61 5.29 2.77
CA VAL A 125 -7.37 4.51 2.65
C VAL A 125 -6.87 4.49 1.21
N SER A 126 -7.75 4.14 0.26
CA SER A 126 -7.39 4.10 -1.17
C SER A 126 -6.90 5.46 -1.68
N ARG A 127 -7.52 6.55 -1.23
CA ARG A 127 -7.06 7.91 -1.55
C ARG A 127 -5.67 8.20 -0.97
N CYS A 128 -5.44 7.89 0.30
CA CYS A 128 -4.12 8.07 0.93
C CYS A 128 -3.05 7.28 0.19
N LEU A 129 -3.32 6.00 -0.09
CA LEU A 129 -2.42 5.14 -0.86
C LEU A 129 -2.08 5.74 -2.21
N ARG A 130 -3.09 6.17 -2.97
CA ARG A 130 -2.88 6.77 -4.28
C ARG A 130 -2.00 8.01 -4.19
N GLU A 131 -2.34 8.96 -3.31
CA GLU A 131 -1.59 10.21 -3.18
C GLU A 131 -0.13 9.96 -2.76
N ILE A 132 0.10 9.10 -1.77
CA ILE A 132 1.45 8.82 -1.27
C ILE A 132 2.27 7.99 -2.27
N VAL A 133 1.68 6.97 -2.89
CA VAL A 133 2.37 6.14 -3.90
C VAL A 133 2.66 6.96 -5.16
N THR A 134 1.76 7.83 -5.60
CA THR A 134 2.04 8.76 -6.71
C THR A 134 3.17 9.71 -6.36
N ALA A 135 3.18 10.28 -5.16
CA ALA A 135 4.26 11.14 -4.70
C ALA A 135 5.60 10.40 -4.64
N LEU A 136 5.65 9.19 -4.07
CA LEU A 136 6.84 8.34 -4.03
C LEU A 136 7.40 8.00 -5.42
N ASN A 137 6.52 7.89 -6.41
CA ASN A 137 6.88 7.64 -7.81
C ASN A 137 7.18 8.90 -8.61
N HIS A 138 7.22 10.07 -7.97
CA HIS A 138 7.62 11.29 -8.65
C HIS A 138 9.09 11.18 -9.10
N GLU A 139 9.39 11.61 -10.32
CA GLU A 139 10.72 11.44 -10.95
C GLU A 139 11.86 11.98 -10.08
N GLN A 140 11.66 13.15 -9.45
CA GLN A 140 12.64 13.74 -8.55
C GLN A 140 12.94 12.87 -7.31
N ILE A 141 11.96 12.13 -6.80
CA ILE A 141 12.16 11.20 -5.69
C ILE A 141 12.87 9.95 -6.19
N LEU A 142 12.38 9.35 -7.28
CA LEU A 142 12.97 8.14 -7.85
C LEU A 142 14.45 8.37 -8.20
N ASN A 143 14.79 9.46 -8.90
CA ASN A 143 16.17 9.77 -9.28
C ASN A 143 17.07 10.11 -8.08
N ARG A 144 16.47 10.55 -6.96
CA ARG A 144 17.21 10.82 -5.71
C ARG A 144 17.60 9.53 -4.99
N PHE A 145 16.69 8.55 -4.90
CA PHE A 145 16.88 7.35 -4.09
C PHE A 145 17.25 6.09 -4.88
N ILE A 146 16.95 6.05 -6.18
CA ILE A 146 17.18 4.90 -7.05
C ILE A 146 18.16 5.33 -8.15
N ARG A 147 19.35 4.74 -8.13
CA ARG A 147 20.37 4.94 -9.17
C ARG A 147 20.79 3.58 -9.73
N PHE A 148 20.61 3.41 -11.04
CA PHE A 148 21.07 2.22 -11.73
C PHE A 148 22.43 2.48 -12.37
N PRO A 149 23.39 1.53 -12.29
CA PRO A 149 24.67 1.66 -12.98
C PRO A 149 24.43 1.50 -14.50
N LEU A 150 24.64 2.59 -15.24
CA LEU A 150 24.36 2.66 -16.68
C LEU A 150 25.60 2.34 -17.50
N THR A 151 26.79 2.72 -17.03
CA THR A 151 28.05 2.55 -17.76
C THR A 151 28.76 1.25 -17.40
N ARG A 152 29.71 0.81 -18.23
CA ARG A 152 30.49 -0.41 -17.92
C ARG A 152 31.36 -0.20 -16.69
N GLU A 153 31.88 1.01 -16.53
CA GLU A 153 32.75 1.45 -15.44
C GLU A 153 32.01 1.42 -14.10
N GLU A 154 30.72 1.82 -14.07
CA GLU A 154 29.86 1.71 -12.89
C GLU A 154 29.47 0.26 -12.57
N ARG A 155 29.30 -0.59 -13.59
CA ARG A 155 28.87 -1.98 -13.45
C ARG A 155 30.01 -2.91 -13.00
N ALA A 156 31.23 -2.69 -13.50
CA ALA A 156 32.40 -3.52 -13.24
C ALA A 156 32.64 -3.81 -11.74
N PRO A 157 32.69 -2.81 -10.84
CA PRO A 157 32.93 -3.07 -9.42
C PRO A 157 31.78 -3.85 -8.75
N ILE A 158 30.55 -3.68 -9.22
CA ILE A 158 29.38 -4.40 -8.68
C ILE A 158 29.42 -5.87 -9.09
N ILE A 159 29.73 -6.14 -10.35
CA ILE A 159 29.88 -7.50 -10.86
C ILE A 159 31.04 -8.21 -10.15
N GLN A 160 32.19 -7.56 -10.01
CA GLN A 160 33.36 -8.11 -9.32
C GLN A 160 33.05 -8.46 -7.86
N ARG A 161 32.33 -7.58 -7.15
CA ARG A 161 31.86 -7.84 -5.79
C ARG A 161 30.94 -9.05 -5.72
N ASN A 162 30.02 -9.18 -6.68
CA ASN A 162 29.07 -10.30 -6.70
C ASN A 162 29.74 -11.62 -7.11
N GLU A 163 30.77 -11.59 -7.95
CA GLU A 163 31.61 -12.75 -8.27
C GLU A 163 32.29 -13.32 -7.03
N GLN A 164 32.79 -12.46 -6.13
CA GLN A 164 33.35 -12.89 -4.83
C GLN A 164 32.32 -13.56 -3.92
N LEU A 165 31.02 -13.29 -4.14
CA LEU A 165 29.91 -13.92 -3.44
C LEU A 165 29.38 -15.19 -4.14
N GLY A 166 30.05 -15.64 -5.22
CA GLY A 166 29.62 -16.80 -6.02
C GLY A 166 28.49 -16.50 -7.00
N LEU A 167 28.25 -15.22 -7.32
CA LEU A 167 27.19 -14.75 -8.21
C LEU A 167 27.80 -14.10 -9.47
N PRO A 168 28.34 -14.89 -10.41
CA PRO A 168 29.05 -14.36 -11.57
C PRO A 168 28.13 -13.56 -12.48
N ARG A 169 28.64 -12.45 -13.03
CA ARG A 169 27.91 -11.56 -13.96
C ARG A 169 26.60 -10.96 -13.41
N VAL A 170 26.40 -10.97 -12.09
CA VAL A 170 25.21 -10.39 -11.45
C VAL A 170 25.43 -8.91 -11.18
N LEU A 171 24.49 -8.06 -11.60
CA LEU A 171 24.56 -6.61 -11.39
C LEU A 171 23.79 -6.12 -10.15
N GLY A 172 22.88 -6.93 -9.64
CA GLY A 172 22.06 -6.57 -8.49
C GLY A 172 21.18 -7.73 -8.06
N LEU A 173 20.79 -7.70 -6.79
CA LEU A 173 19.90 -8.67 -6.19
C LEU A 173 18.63 -7.94 -5.77
N ILE A 174 17.49 -8.51 -6.15
CA ILE A 174 16.18 -8.00 -5.75
C ILE A 174 15.53 -9.09 -4.94
N ASP A 175 15.09 -8.74 -3.72
CA ASP A 175 14.37 -9.69 -2.89
C ASP A 175 12.97 -9.96 -3.47
N GLY A 176 12.56 -11.21 -3.42
CA GLY A 176 11.29 -11.68 -3.91
C GLY A 176 10.60 -12.57 -2.89
N PHE A 177 9.50 -13.19 -3.26
CA PHE A 177 8.83 -14.17 -2.42
C PHE A 177 8.84 -15.55 -3.07
N LEU A 178 8.90 -16.59 -2.24
CA LEU A 178 8.85 -17.97 -2.70
C LEU A 178 7.40 -18.40 -2.90
N LEU A 179 6.99 -18.55 -4.16
CA LEU A 179 5.73 -19.17 -4.55
C LEU A 179 5.89 -20.68 -4.54
N ARG A 180 5.27 -21.36 -3.57
CA ARG A 180 5.32 -22.82 -3.47
C ARG A 180 4.61 -23.47 -4.66
N LEU A 181 5.27 -24.45 -5.27
CA LEU A 181 4.73 -25.25 -6.36
C LEU A 181 4.20 -26.57 -5.81
N SER A 182 2.94 -26.87 -6.12
CA SER A 182 2.32 -28.17 -5.80
C SER A 182 2.68 -29.26 -6.81
N TYR A 183 3.04 -28.86 -8.03
CA TYR A 183 3.39 -29.75 -9.13
C TYR A 183 4.46 -29.11 -10.00
N LEU A 184 5.34 -29.94 -10.57
CA LEU A 184 6.32 -29.56 -11.57
C LEU A 184 6.06 -30.40 -12.83
N PRO A 185 5.97 -29.81 -14.03
CA PRO A 185 5.94 -30.54 -15.29
C PRO A 185 7.09 -31.57 -15.39
N HIS A 186 6.81 -32.74 -15.96
CA HIS A 186 7.77 -33.85 -16.04
C HIS A 186 9.08 -33.53 -16.77
N ASN A 187 9.07 -32.53 -17.64
CA ASN A 187 10.22 -32.10 -18.43
C ASN A 187 11.13 -31.08 -17.73
N LEU A 188 10.84 -30.69 -16.48
CA LEU A 188 11.64 -29.73 -15.73
C LEU A 188 12.41 -30.41 -14.60
N GLU A 189 13.68 -30.05 -14.45
CA GLU A 189 14.51 -30.58 -13.37
C GLU A 189 14.06 -30.03 -12.02
N ARG A 190 13.62 -30.91 -11.11
CA ARG A 190 13.19 -30.54 -9.76
C ARG A 190 14.23 -29.76 -8.96
N ARG A 191 15.52 -30.03 -9.18
CA ARG A 191 16.63 -29.38 -8.46
C ARG A 191 16.63 -27.86 -8.66
N SER A 192 16.30 -27.40 -9.87
CA SER A 192 16.26 -25.97 -10.22
C SER A 192 15.14 -25.19 -9.53
N PHE A 193 14.19 -25.88 -8.90
CA PHE A 193 13.05 -25.27 -8.20
C PHE A 193 13.05 -25.61 -6.70
N TYR A 194 14.04 -26.35 -6.20
CA TYR A 194 14.07 -26.72 -4.79
C TYR A 194 14.63 -25.58 -3.95
N SER A 195 13.81 -25.06 -3.02
CA SER A 195 14.20 -23.93 -2.18
C SER A 195 14.94 -24.37 -0.92
N ARG A 196 15.71 -23.46 -0.32
CA ARG A 196 16.33 -23.64 1.01
C ARG A 196 15.31 -23.90 2.14
N LYS A 197 14.01 -23.63 1.91
CA LYS A 197 12.93 -23.89 2.87
C LYS A 197 12.37 -25.32 2.78
N GLY A 198 12.97 -26.20 1.98
CA GLY A 198 12.62 -27.63 1.91
C GLY A 198 11.41 -27.95 1.02
N PHE A 199 10.98 -27.02 0.18
CA PHE A 199 9.88 -27.23 -0.77
C PHE A 199 10.19 -26.66 -2.15
N LEU A 200 9.52 -27.19 -3.17
CA LEU A 200 9.59 -26.67 -4.54
C LEU A 200 8.94 -25.29 -4.61
N ALA A 201 9.68 -24.30 -5.11
CA ALA A 201 9.23 -22.93 -5.20
C ALA A 201 9.86 -22.14 -6.34
N LEU A 202 9.13 -21.16 -6.81
CA LEU A 202 9.65 -20.08 -7.65
C LEU A 202 9.92 -18.86 -6.80
N ASN A 203 11.13 -18.30 -6.88
CA ASN A 203 11.32 -16.92 -6.45
C ASN A 203 10.62 -16.01 -7.46
N ALA A 204 9.59 -15.31 -7.00
CA ALA A 204 8.74 -14.45 -7.82
C ALA A 204 8.75 -13.04 -7.26
N GLN A 205 8.61 -12.07 -8.15
CA GLN A 205 8.38 -10.69 -7.80
C GLN A 205 7.08 -10.23 -8.44
N LEU A 206 6.17 -9.68 -7.64
CA LEU A 206 4.92 -9.13 -8.14
C LEU A 206 5.18 -7.71 -8.65
N VAL A 207 4.84 -7.46 -9.91
CA VAL A 207 4.89 -6.13 -10.50
C VAL A 207 3.44 -5.69 -10.76
N SER A 208 3.00 -4.63 -10.09
CA SER A 208 1.68 -4.03 -10.32
C SER A 208 1.81 -2.57 -10.72
N PRO A 209 1.21 -2.12 -11.83
CA PRO A 209 1.24 -0.73 -12.24
C PRO A 209 0.53 0.22 -11.26
N PHE A 210 -0.39 -0.30 -10.44
CA PHE A 210 -1.10 0.48 -9.41
C PHE A 210 -0.37 0.56 -8.07
N LEU A 211 0.58 -0.34 -7.84
CA LEU A 211 1.34 -0.49 -6.60
C LEU A 211 2.83 -0.43 -6.94
N ALA A 212 3.18 0.40 -7.91
CA ALA A 212 4.50 0.51 -8.52
C ALA A 212 5.52 1.01 -7.49
N ILE A 213 5.90 0.15 -6.56
CA ILE A 213 7.23 0.10 -6.02
C ILE A 213 7.95 -0.75 -7.06
N ILE A 214 8.48 -0.03 -8.07
CA ILE A 214 9.06 -0.57 -9.30
C ILE A 214 10.00 -1.73 -8.98
N HIS A 215 10.01 -2.77 -9.82
CA HIS A 215 11.25 -3.42 -10.27
C HIS A 215 10.99 -4.32 -11.48
N LYS A 216 11.87 -4.18 -12.49
CA LYS A 216 11.98 -5.04 -13.67
C LYS A 216 12.44 -6.44 -13.22
N LEU A 217 11.74 -7.46 -13.69
CA LEU A 217 12.17 -8.85 -13.61
C LEU A 217 13.48 -9.03 -14.40
N LEU A 218 14.50 -9.59 -13.77
CA LEU A 218 15.61 -10.27 -14.45
C LEU A 218 15.68 -11.70 -13.91
N LYS A 219 15.09 -12.63 -14.67
CA LYS A 219 15.57 -14.01 -14.71
C LYS A 219 16.29 -14.13 -16.05
N TRP A 220 17.62 -14.03 -16.04
CA TRP A 220 18.44 -14.59 -17.10
C TRP A 220 18.71 -16.03 -16.69
N PHE A 221 18.11 -16.97 -17.40
CA PHE A 221 18.69 -18.29 -17.59
C PHE A 221 19.21 -18.28 -19.02
N GLU A 222 20.55 -18.36 -19.11
CA GLU A 222 21.41 -18.60 -20.28
C GLU A 222 21.05 -17.92 -21.61
#